data_AF-A0A6P0W2B0-F1
#
_entry.id   AF-A0A6P0W2B0-F1
#
_cell.length_a   1.000
_cell.length_b   1.000
_cell.length_c   1.000
_cell.angle_alpha   90.00
_cell.angle_beta   90.00
_cell.angle_gamma   90.00
#
_symmetry.space_group_name_H-M   'P 1'
#
loop_
_entity.id
_entity.type
_entity.pdbx_description
1 polymer ?
#
loop_
_entity_poly.entity_id
_entity_poly.type
_entity_poly.pdbx_seq_one_letter_code
_entity_poly.pdbx_strand_id
1 'polypeptide(L)'
;MMAQFSAQDATLVEYSVIEKTLLIWVVKPSGEVAYEKVNLQPLETSLANLVTSSRRAIGVRGRGSIATVPRGTSNQGLEQLYQVLISPIAQFLPTNPEERVIFIPHQQLFLVPFPALIDTSGKYLIEKHTILTAPAIQVLQLTQQQQVSGKDVLVVGNPTMPSVGIPPQQLPPLPGAEVEAKAIAQLLQTSALTGNQATETAVKQQMNSARIIHLATHGLLDDFGYGIPGAIALTPTVEDDGLLAAGEIFEMKLSAELVVLSACDTGKGEITGDGVIGLSRSLMAAGVPKIIVSLWSVPDTPTAELMKEFYLNWQLSVDKAQALRQAMLTTMQQYPNPKDWGAFMLID
;
A
#
# COMPACT_ATOMS: atom_id res chain seq x y z
N MET A 1 -27.60 -1.66 8.94
CA MET A 1 -26.15 -1.41 8.87
C MET A 1 -25.36 -2.43 9.69
N MET A 2 -25.62 -2.61 10.99
CA MET A 2 -24.80 -3.51 11.84
C MET A 2 -24.87 -5.02 11.51
N ALA A 3 -26.02 -5.53 11.04
CA ALA A 3 -26.20 -6.97 10.77
C ALA A 3 -25.44 -7.52 9.54
N GLN A 4 -24.80 -6.66 8.73
CA GLN A 4 -24.08 -7.06 7.51
C GLN A 4 -22.54 -7.01 7.67
N PHE A 5 -22.01 -6.52 8.80
CA PHE A 5 -20.56 -6.41 9.02
C PHE A 5 -19.88 -7.70 9.49
N SER A 6 -20.63 -8.72 9.91
CA SER A 6 -20.05 -10.02 10.33
C SER A 6 -19.39 -10.78 9.16
N ALA A 7 -19.46 -10.28 7.92
CA ALA A 7 -18.94 -10.94 6.74
C ALA A 7 -17.40 -10.82 6.56
N GLN A 8 -16.73 -9.88 7.25
CA GLN A 8 -15.27 -9.71 7.11
C GLN A 8 -14.43 -10.46 8.13
N ASP A 9 -15.06 -10.98 9.19
CA ASP A 9 -14.38 -11.63 10.32
C ASP A 9 -13.14 -10.85 10.77
N ALA A 10 -13.32 -9.52 10.92
CA ALA A 10 -12.25 -8.56 11.17
C ALA A 10 -12.70 -7.50 12.19
N THR A 11 -11.73 -6.97 12.94
CA THR A 11 -11.92 -5.79 13.78
C THR A 11 -11.67 -4.54 12.93
N LEU A 12 -12.66 -3.65 12.80
CA LEU A 12 -12.50 -2.38 12.11
C LEU A 12 -12.06 -1.30 13.07
N VAL A 13 -11.14 -0.45 12.65
CA VAL A 13 -10.70 0.74 13.40
C VAL A 13 -10.83 1.96 12.51
N GLU A 14 -11.84 2.79 12.78
CA GLU A 14 -12.10 4.02 12.04
C GLU A 14 -11.60 5.24 12.79
N TYR A 15 -10.87 6.11 12.08
CA TYR A 15 -10.34 7.35 12.63
C TYR A 15 -11.08 8.57 12.07
N SER A 16 -11.34 9.57 12.90
CA SER A 16 -11.71 10.91 12.44
C SER A 16 -10.94 11.97 13.19
N VAL A 17 -10.36 12.92 12.45
CA VAL A 17 -9.56 14.02 12.99
C VAL A 17 -10.38 15.29 12.87
N ILE A 18 -10.76 15.86 14.01
CA ILE A 18 -11.56 17.09 14.08
C ILE A 18 -10.78 18.08 14.93
N GLU A 19 -10.18 19.08 14.27
CA GLU A 19 -9.33 20.09 14.89
C GLU A 19 -8.17 19.48 15.71
N LYS A 20 -8.26 19.53 17.05
CA LYS A 20 -7.29 18.99 18.02
C LYS A 20 -7.80 17.74 18.73
N THR A 21 -8.81 17.09 18.16
CA THR A 21 -9.38 15.85 18.67
C THR A 21 -9.23 14.76 17.64
N LEU A 22 -8.75 13.59 18.08
CA LEU A 22 -8.85 12.34 17.33
C LEU A 22 -9.97 11.49 17.94
N LEU A 23 -10.89 11.06 17.08
CA LEU A 23 -11.95 10.12 17.40
C LEU A 23 -11.57 8.77 16.82
N ILE A 24 -11.74 7.71 17.60
CA ILE A 24 -11.41 6.34 17.20
C ILE A 24 -12.61 5.44 17.51
N TRP A 25 -13.15 4.77 16.50
CA TRP A 25 -14.17 3.74 16.68
C TRP A 25 -13.57 2.37 16.42
N VAL A 26 -13.88 1.40 17.27
CA VAL A 26 -13.50 0.00 17.08
C VAL A 26 -14.76 -0.83 16.96
N VAL A 27 -14.93 -1.52 15.83
CA VAL A 27 -16.07 -2.42 15.60
C VAL A 27 -15.54 -3.84 15.54
N LYS A 28 -15.88 -4.66 16.55
CA LYS A 28 -15.47 -6.07 16.60
C LYS A 28 -16.32 -6.94 15.65
N PRO A 29 -15.85 -8.15 15.26
CA PRO A 29 -16.64 -9.09 14.47
C PRO A 29 -18.02 -9.42 15.09
N SER A 30 -18.14 -9.36 16.42
CA SER A 30 -19.39 -9.55 17.16
C SER A 30 -20.43 -8.44 16.94
N GLY A 31 -20.05 -7.32 16.33
CA GLY A 31 -20.87 -6.11 16.23
C GLY A 31 -20.78 -5.18 17.44
N GLU A 32 -19.99 -5.54 18.47
CA GLU A 32 -19.69 -4.65 19.59
C GLU A 32 -18.88 -3.44 19.08
N VAL A 33 -19.29 -2.24 19.49
CA VAL A 33 -18.63 -0.99 19.13
C VAL A 33 -18.03 -0.35 20.38
N ALA A 34 -16.74 -0.07 20.34
CA ALA A 34 -16.05 0.78 21.29
C ALA A 34 -15.70 2.13 20.65
N TYR A 35 -15.53 3.15 21.47
CA TYR A 35 -15.23 4.51 21.04
C TYR A 35 -14.26 5.17 22.02
N GLU A 36 -13.23 5.81 21.46
CA GLU A 36 -12.22 6.55 22.21
C GLU A 36 -12.04 7.96 21.63
N LYS A 37 -11.77 8.91 22.53
CA LYS A 37 -11.49 10.31 22.19
C LYS A 37 -10.12 10.68 22.74
N VAL A 38 -9.21 11.05 21.84
CA VAL A 38 -7.83 11.43 22.18
C VAL A 38 -7.66 12.94 21.99
N ASN A 39 -7.19 13.62 23.04
CA ASN A 39 -6.82 15.02 22.97
C ASN A 39 -5.43 15.15 22.31
N LEU A 40 -5.33 15.87 21.19
CA LEU A 40 -4.09 16.09 20.46
C LEU A 40 -3.35 17.37 20.90
N GLN A 41 -3.92 18.18 21.78
CA GLN A 41 -3.26 19.39 22.31
C GLN A 41 -1.89 19.14 22.96
N PRO A 42 -1.66 18.02 23.68
CA PRO A 42 -0.35 17.74 24.27
C PRO A 42 0.75 17.44 23.25
N LEU A 43 0.42 17.19 21.98
CA LEU A 43 1.44 16.99 20.95
C LEU A 43 2.17 18.30 20.66
N GLU A 44 3.50 18.26 20.67
CA GLU A 44 4.35 19.40 20.31
C GLU A 44 4.20 19.84 18.84
N THR A 45 3.58 18.99 18.01
CA THR A 45 3.35 19.23 16.58
C THR A 45 1.96 18.72 16.16
N SER A 46 1.53 19.05 14.94
CA SER A 46 0.28 18.48 14.41
C SER A 46 0.44 16.98 14.15
N LEU A 47 -0.66 16.22 14.22
CA LEU A 47 -0.64 14.79 13.91
C LEU A 47 -0.11 14.52 12.49
N ALA A 48 -0.50 15.36 11.51
CA ALA A 48 0.03 15.30 10.14
C ALA A 48 1.57 15.48 10.07
N ASN A 49 2.11 16.43 10.83
CA ASN A 49 3.56 16.65 10.91
C ASN A 49 4.26 15.50 11.63
N LEU A 50 3.65 14.91 12.66
CA LEU A 50 4.18 13.74 13.35
C LEU A 50 4.26 12.53 12.41
N VAL A 51 3.22 12.28 11.58
CA VAL A 51 3.28 11.24 10.54
C VAL A 51 4.43 11.50 9.56
N THR A 52 4.55 12.75 9.09
CA THR A 52 5.58 13.14 8.12
C THR A 52 6.99 13.00 8.70
N SER A 53 7.22 13.47 9.94
CA SER A 53 8.54 13.40 10.59
C SER A 53 8.92 11.97 10.94
N SER A 54 7.96 11.15 11.40
CA SER A 54 8.18 9.73 11.72
C SER A 54 8.64 8.94 10.50
N ARG A 55 8.00 9.15 9.34
CA ARG A 55 8.41 8.54 8.07
C ARG A 55 9.84 8.95 7.69
N ARG A 56 10.16 10.24 7.79
CA ARG A 56 11.52 10.73 7.52
C ARG A 56 12.55 10.12 8.49
N ALA A 57 12.18 9.95 9.76
CA ALA A 57 13.07 9.44 10.81
C ALA A 57 13.46 7.97 10.63
N ILE A 58 12.61 7.15 10.02
CA ILE A 58 12.96 5.77 9.63
C ILE A 58 13.77 5.70 8.32
N GLY A 59 14.04 6.85 7.67
CA GLY A 59 14.88 6.94 6.48
C GLY A 59 14.11 6.98 5.16
N VAL A 60 12.80 7.21 5.19
CA VAL A 60 12.01 7.43 3.97
C VAL A 60 12.38 8.78 3.37
N ARG A 61 12.80 8.77 2.10
CA ARG A 61 13.09 9.99 1.34
C ARG A 61 11.88 10.38 0.49
N GLY A 62 11.62 11.68 0.37
CA GLY A 62 10.78 12.21 -0.70
C GLY A 62 11.62 12.44 -1.95
N ARG A 63 11.02 12.35 -3.15
CA ARG A 63 11.67 12.83 -4.38
C ARG A 63 12.05 14.31 -4.17
N GLY A 64 13.36 14.61 -4.26
CA GLY A 64 13.88 16.00 -4.28
C GLY A 64 14.47 16.56 -2.98
N SER A 65 14.39 15.87 -1.83
CA SER A 65 14.98 16.40 -0.58
C SER A 65 16.42 15.90 -0.35
N ILE A 66 17.40 16.77 -0.64
CA ILE A 66 18.77 16.67 -0.09
C ILE A 66 18.75 17.22 1.35
N ALA A 67 17.97 16.58 2.22
CA ALA A 67 18.04 16.90 3.65
C ALA A 67 19.06 15.96 4.29
N THR A 68 20.11 16.55 4.86
CA THR A 68 21.06 15.86 5.74
C THR A 68 20.31 15.24 6.91
N VAL A 69 20.12 13.93 6.89
CA VAL A 69 19.57 13.19 8.03
C VAL A 69 20.62 13.22 9.15
N PRO A 70 20.26 13.55 10.41
CA PRO A 70 21.12 13.25 11.54
C PRO A 70 21.52 11.76 11.51
N ARG A 71 22.77 11.43 11.82
CA ARG A 71 23.23 10.03 11.88
C ARG A 71 22.46 9.29 12.98
N GLY A 72 21.35 8.65 12.62
CA GLY A 72 20.56 7.78 13.50
C GLY A 72 19.11 7.65 13.03
N THR A 73 18.64 6.42 12.80
CA THR A 73 17.19 6.13 12.68
C THR A 73 16.56 6.25 14.06
N SER A 74 15.56 7.10 14.22
CA SER A 74 14.84 7.26 15.50
C SER A 74 13.44 6.65 15.40
N ASN A 75 13.15 5.76 16.34
CA ASN A 75 11.86 5.09 16.48
C ASN A 75 10.85 5.90 17.31
N GLN A 76 11.29 7.01 17.91
CA GLN A 76 10.46 7.83 18.80
C GLN A 76 9.16 8.31 18.14
N GLY A 77 9.19 8.63 16.85
CA GLY A 77 7.99 9.02 16.10
C GLY A 77 6.98 7.87 15.96
N LEU A 78 7.46 6.64 15.71
CA LEU A 78 6.62 5.45 15.62
C LEU A 78 6.00 5.09 16.99
N GLU A 79 6.77 5.26 18.06
CA GLU A 79 6.29 5.09 19.45
C GLU A 79 5.22 6.13 19.79
N GLN A 80 5.44 7.41 19.47
CA GLN A 80 4.46 8.48 19.69
C GLN A 80 3.18 8.25 18.89
N LEU A 81 3.28 7.82 17.63
CA LEU A 81 2.12 7.46 16.82
C LEU A 81 1.38 6.26 17.42
N TYR A 82 2.08 5.24 17.94
CA TYR A 82 1.44 4.14 18.67
C TYR A 82 0.66 4.65 19.89
N GLN A 83 1.26 5.54 20.70
CA GLN A 83 0.60 6.08 21.89
C GLN A 83 -0.69 6.84 21.57
N VAL A 84 -0.73 7.54 20.44
CA VAL A 84 -1.89 8.33 20.02
C VAL A 84 -2.95 7.47 19.34
N LEU A 85 -2.53 6.54 18.47
CA LEU A 85 -3.43 5.85 17.54
C LEU A 85 -3.87 4.46 18.02
N ILE A 86 -3.06 3.79 18.84
CA ILE A 86 -3.24 2.38 19.21
C ILE A 86 -3.43 2.20 20.72
N SER A 87 -2.59 2.81 21.56
CA SER A 87 -2.71 2.65 23.03
C SER A 87 -4.12 2.87 23.58
N PRO A 88 -4.91 3.87 23.15
CA PRO A 88 -6.26 4.10 23.66
C PRO A 88 -7.22 2.94 23.36
N ILE A 89 -6.98 2.22 22.25
CA ILE A 89 -7.86 1.15 21.76
C ILE A 89 -7.27 -0.25 21.90
N ALA A 90 -6.06 -0.40 22.45
CA ALA A 90 -5.31 -1.66 22.45
C ALA A 90 -6.08 -2.83 23.09
N GLN A 91 -6.90 -2.55 24.12
CA GLN A 91 -7.74 -3.55 24.79
C GLN A 91 -8.90 -4.09 23.92
N PHE A 92 -9.25 -3.37 22.84
CA PHE A 92 -10.33 -3.76 21.94
C PHE A 92 -9.83 -4.49 20.70
N LEU A 93 -8.51 -4.51 20.47
CA LEU A 93 -7.87 -5.22 19.37
C LEU A 93 -7.81 -6.73 19.65
N PRO A 94 -7.82 -7.57 18.60
CA PRO A 94 -7.76 -9.02 18.76
C PRO A 94 -6.42 -9.47 19.37
N THR A 95 -6.46 -10.49 20.21
CA THR A 95 -5.26 -11.06 20.85
C THR A 95 -4.63 -12.17 20.01
N ASN A 96 -5.39 -12.77 19.10
CA ASN A 96 -4.88 -13.72 18.12
C ASN A 96 -4.24 -12.97 16.95
N PRO A 97 -2.94 -13.16 16.66
CA PRO A 97 -2.26 -12.43 15.59
C PRO A 97 -2.76 -12.77 14.18
N GLU A 98 -3.46 -13.89 14.01
CA GLU A 98 -4.04 -14.30 12.73
C GLU A 98 -5.39 -13.62 12.45
N GLU A 99 -6.02 -13.01 13.46
CA GLU A 99 -7.24 -12.21 13.29
C GLU A 99 -6.93 -10.84 12.69
N ARG A 100 -7.81 -10.40 11.80
CA ARG A 100 -7.61 -9.20 10.99
C ARG A 100 -8.00 -7.93 11.75
N VAL A 101 -7.17 -6.90 11.57
CA VAL A 101 -7.48 -5.52 11.93
C VAL A 101 -7.46 -4.66 10.66
N ILE A 102 -8.59 -4.03 10.34
CA ILE A 102 -8.71 -3.15 9.18
C ILE A 102 -8.76 -1.72 9.67
N PHE A 103 -7.72 -0.96 9.37
CA PHE A 103 -7.69 0.47 9.66
C PHE A 103 -8.40 1.25 8.56
N ILE A 104 -9.21 2.23 8.95
CA ILE A 104 -9.90 3.18 8.07
C ILE A 104 -9.38 4.57 8.44
N PRO A 105 -8.26 4.99 7.84
CA PRO A 105 -7.60 6.23 8.20
C PRO A 105 -8.37 7.44 7.66
N HIS A 106 -8.16 8.60 8.28
CA HIS A 106 -8.69 9.88 7.79
C HIS A 106 -7.52 10.82 7.45
N GLN A 107 -7.59 11.45 6.27
CA GLN A 107 -6.58 12.40 5.78
C GLN A 107 -5.14 11.86 5.83
N GLN A 108 -4.22 12.52 6.52
CA GLN A 108 -2.80 12.14 6.55
C GLN A 108 -2.55 10.82 7.28
N LEU A 109 -3.54 10.26 7.98
CA LEU A 109 -3.40 8.95 8.63
C LEU A 109 -3.24 7.81 7.62
N PHE A 110 -3.64 7.99 6.36
CA PHE A 110 -3.34 7.02 5.29
C PHE A 110 -1.83 6.79 5.09
N LEU A 111 -1.01 7.76 5.48
CA LEU A 111 0.45 7.66 5.39
C LEU A 111 1.09 7.02 6.63
N VAL A 112 0.30 6.65 7.65
CA VAL A 112 0.83 5.98 8.84
C VAL A 112 1.26 4.56 8.46
N PRO A 113 2.52 4.18 8.73
CA PRO A 113 2.94 2.80 8.59
C PRO A 113 2.47 2.00 9.80
N PHE A 114 1.17 1.67 9.86
CA PHE A 114 0.58 0.91 10.96
C PHE A 114 1.39 -0.34 11.32
N PRO A 115 1.87 -1.17 10.37
CA PRO A 115 2.73 -2.32 10.66
C PRO A 115 3.99 -1.99 11.49
N ALA A 116 4.55 -0.79 11.31
CA ALA A 116 5.78 -0.34 11.94
C ALA A 116 5.57 0.46 13.24
N LEU A 117 4.34 0.66 13.71
CA LEU A 117 4.12 1.33 15.00
C LEU A 117 4.68 0.47 16.15
N ILE A 118 5.32 1.10 17.13
CA ILE A 118 6.06 0.41 18.19
C ILE A 118 5.37 0.64 19.53
N ASP A 119 5.07 -0.44 20.23
CA ASP A 119 4.45 -0.38 21.55
C ASP A 119 5.45 -0.05 22.68
N THR A 120 4.94 0.06 23.90
CA THR A 120 5.78 0.34 25.09
C THR A 120 6.77 -0.78 25.45
N SER A 121 6.62 -1.98 24.87
CA SER A 121 7.53 -3.11 25.03
C SER A 121 8.60 -3.20 23.94
N GLY A 122 8.58 -2.28 22.96
CA GLY A 122 9.49 -2.27 21.82
C GLY A 122 9.08 -3.24 20.70
N LYS A 123 7.84 -3.71 20.68
CA LYS A 123 7.30 -4.63 19.67
C LYS A 123 6.55 -3.87 18.59
N TYR A 124 6.75 -4.27 17.33
CA TYR A 124 6.04 -3.71 16.20
C TYR A 124 4.59 -4.24 16.16
N LEU A 125 3.66 -3.41 15.69
CA LEU A 125 2.24 -3.77 15.62
C LEU A 125 2.00 -4.99 14.72
N ILE A 126 2.76 -5.14 13.63
CA ILE A 126 2.68 -6.30 12.73
C ILE A 126 3.05 -7.62 13.39
N GLU A 127 3.87 -7.61 14.45
CA GLU A 127 4.19 -8.81 15.22
C GLU A 127 2.94 -9.36 15.93
N LYS A 128 1.97 -8.49 16.25
CA LYS A 128 0.79 -8.81 17.06
C LYS A 128 -0.51 -8.94 16.28
N HIS A 129 -0.62 -8.36 15.09
CA HIS A 129 -1.88 -8.31 14.36
C HIS A 129 -1.67 -8.49 12.85
N THR A 130 -2.64 -9.11 12.19
CA THR A 130 -2.74 -9.11 10.72
C THR A 130 -3.46 -7.83 10.28
N ILE A 131 -2.78 -6.98 9.52
CA ILE A 131 -3.23 -5.61 9.26
C ILE A 131 -3.65 -5.43 7.79
N LEU A 132 -4.80 -4.79 7.60
CA LEU A 132 -5.26 -4.26 6.31
C LEU A 132 -5.62 -2.78 6.46
N THR A 133 -5.85 -2.13 5.33
CA THR A 133 -6.38 -0.76 5.30
C THR A 133 -7.54 -0.70 4.33
N ALA A 134 -8.56 0.10 4.65
CA ALA A 134 -9.65 0.39 3.73
C ALA A 134 -9.80 1.90 3.60
N PRO A 135 -10.12 2.42 2.41
CA PRO A 135 -10.33 3.85 2.23
C PRO A 135 -11.60 4.34 2.92
N ALA A 136 -12.64 3.50 2.97
CA ALA A 136 -13.89 3.78 3.64
C ALA A 136 -14.67 2.49 3.91
N ILE A 137 -15.57 2.52 4.90
CA ILE A 137 -16.45 1.38 5.22
C ILE A 137 -17.32 0.97 4.02
N GLN A 138 -17.77 1.93 3.22
CA GLN A 138 -18.65 1.66 2.08
C GLN A 138 -17.90 0.94 0.94
N VAL A 139 -16.60 1.18 0.78
CA VAL A 139 -15.78 0.51 -0.24
C VAL A 139 -15.65 -0.97 0.05
N LEU A 140 -15.49 -1.34 1.33
CA LEU A 140 -15.47 -2.73 1.80
C LEU A 140 -16.72 -3.53 1.39
N GLN A 141 -17.88 -2.87 1.30
CA GLN A 141 -19.12 -3.53 0.86
C GLN A 141 -19.16 -3.73 -0.66
N LEU A 142 -18.57 -2.81 -1.42
CA LEU A 142 -18.53 -2.88 -2.88
C LEU A 142 -17.54 -3.96 -3.35
N THR A 143 -16.38 -4.09 -2.70
CA THR A 143 -15.36 -5.07 -3.08
C THR A 143 -15.79 -6.52 -2.79
N GLN A 144 -16.66 -6.75 -1.80
CA GLN A 144 -17.24 -8.08 -1.53
C GLN A 144 -18.15 -8.61 -2.64
N GLN A 145 -18.73 -7.74 -3.45
CA GLN A 145 -19.67 -8.11 -4.51
C GLN A 145 -18.99 -8.32 -5.86
N GLN A 146 -17.69 -8.06 -5.96
CA GLN A 146 -16.95 -8.17 -7.20
C GLN A 146 -16.66 -9.64 -7.54
N GLN A 147 -17.05 -10.05 -8.74
CA GLN A 147 -16.74 -11.39 -9.25
C GLN A 147 -15.36 -11.40 -9.89
N VAL A 148 -14.41 -12.04 -9.21
CA VAL A 148 -13.11 -12.39 -9.80
C VAL A 148 -13.34 -13.48 -10.85
N SER A 149 -12.91 -13.23 -12.08
CA SER A 149 -13.03 -14.19 -13.19
C SER A 149 -11.74 -14.36 -14.00
N GLY A 150 -10.71 -13.58 -13.70
CA GLY A 150 -9.40 -13.66 -14.35
C GLY A 150 -8.75 -15.01 -14.12
N LYS A 151 -7.91 -15.42 -15.07
CA LYS A 151 -7.19 -16.71 -15.01
C LYS A 151 -5.68 -16.56 -15.17
N ASP A 152 -5.26 -15.52 -15.88
CA ASP A 152 -3.86 -15.33 -16.24
C ASP A 152 -3.08 -14.60 -15.14
N VAL A 153 -1.76 -14.56 -15.27
CA VAL A 153 -0.87 -13.81 -14.37
C VAL A 153 -0.03 -12.88 -15.21
N LEU A 154 -0.17 -11.58 -14.95
CA LEU A 154 0.63 -10.52 -15.53
C LEU A 154 1.71 -10.09 -14.53
N VAL A 155 2.97 -10.15 -14.95
CA VAL A 155 4.11 -9.65 -14.16
C VAL A 155 4.92 -8.69 -15.03
N VAL A 156 5.14 -7.47 -14.54
CA VAL A 156 5.88 -6.42 -15.24
C VAL A 156 7.01 -5.93 -14.34
N GLY A 157 8.21 -5.78 -14.90
CA GLY A 157 9.37 -5.29 -14.16
C GLY A 157 10.33 -4.49 -15.03
N ASN A 158 10.82 -3.37 -14.51
CA ASN A 158 11.84 -2.54 -15.17
C ASN A 158 11.59 -2.30 -16.68
N PRO A 159 10.49 -1.65 -17.07
CA PRO A 159 10.29 -1.23 -18.46
C PRO A 159 11.43 -0.32 -18.94
N THR A 160 11.62 -0.22 -20.26
CA THR A 160 12.43 0.87 -20.81
C THR A 160 11.75 2.19 -20.47
N MET A 161 12.41 3.00 -19.64
CA MET A 161 11.75 4.09 -18.93
C MET A 161 11.38 5.27 -19.85
N PRO A 162 10.15 5.83 -19.71
CA PRO A 162 9.72 7.00 -20.46
C PRO A 162 10.36 8.27 -19.89
N SER A 163 10.22 9.37 -20.64
CA SER A 163 10.60 10.72 -20.17
C SER A 163 9.38 11.46 -19.65
N VAL A 164 9.52 12.12 -18.50
CA VAL A 164 8.43 12.86 -17.84
C VAL A 164 8.86 14.27 -17.47
N GLY A 165 7.88 15.16 -17.27
CA GLY A 165 8.13 16.55 -16.85
C GLY A 165 8.44 17.52 -17.99
N ILE A 166 8.65 18.79 -17.62
CA ILE A 166 8.97 19.88 -18.53
C ILE A 166 10.21 20.62 -17.98
N PRO A 167 11.38 20.54 -18.65
CA PRO A 167 11.66 19.74 -19.84
C PRO A 167 11.60 18.22 -19.57
N PRO A 168 11.37 17.38 -20.59
CA PRO A 168 11.30 15.93 -20.41
C PRO A 168 12.62 15.35 -19.88
N GLN A 169 12.54 14.59 -18.80
CA GLN A 169 13.66 13.85 -18.23
C GLN A 169 13.32 12.36 -18.14
N GLN A 170 14.21 11.52 -18.67
CA GLN A 170 14.05 10.08 -18.61
C GLN A 170 14.07 9.60 -17.15
N LEU A 171 13.08 8.80 -16.77
CA LEU A 171 13.08 8.14 -15.47
C LEU A 171 14.25 7.15 -15.36
N PRO A 172 14.89 7.02 -14.18
CA PRO A 172 16.01 6.11 -14.02
C PRO A 172 15.54 4.65 -14.12
N PRO A 173 16.36 3.75 -14.71
CA PRO A 173 16.05 2.32 -14.75
C PRO A 173 16.02 1.73 -13.33
N LEU A 174 15.28 0.64 -13.16
CA LEU A 174 15.06 -0.08 -11.91
C LEU A 174 15.53 -1.54 -12.04
N PRO A 175 16.84 -1.82 -12.12
CA PRO A 175 17.32 -3.20 -12.30
C PRO A 175 16.85 -4.16 -11.21
N GLY A 176 16.65 -3.70 -9.97
CA GLY A 176 16.06 -4.51 -8.90
C GLY A 176 14.61 -4.94 -9.19
N ALA A 177 13.81 -4.07 -9.81
CA ALA A 177 12.45 -4.40 -10.21
C ALA A 177 12.41 -5.47 -11.31
N GLU A 178 13.44 -5.54 -12.16
CA GLU A 178 13.59 -6.63 -13.13
C GLU A 178 13.85 -7.97 -12.44
N VAL A 179 14.72 -7.96 -11.43
CA VAL A 179 15.04 -9.15 -10.62
C VAL A 179 13.80 -9.64 -9.88
N GLU A 180 13.07 -8.73 -9.24
CA GLU A 180 11.79 -9.00 -8.59
C GLU A 180 10.80 -9.64 -9.56
N ALA A 181 10.50 -8.96 -10.68
CA ALA A 181 9.54 -9.45 -11.65
C ALA A 181 9.91 -10.83 -12.21
N LYS A 182 11.19 -11.08 -12.50
CA LYS A 182 11.64 -12.40 -12.96
C LYS A 182 11.46 -13.49 -11.90
N ALA A 183 11.75 -13.18 -10.63
CA ALA A 183 11.56 -14.12 -9.53
C ALA A 183 10.08 -14.43 -9.30
N ILE A 184 9.20 -13.42 -9.34
CA ILE A 184 7.75 -13.59 -9.20
C ILE A 184 7.16 -14.36 -10.38
N ALA A 185 7.57 -14.03 -11.61
CA ALA A 185 7.11 -14.73 -12.81
C ALA A 185 7.47 -16.22 -12.76
N GLN A 186 8.68 -16.56 -12.32
CA GLN A 186 9.09 -17.95 -12.12
C GLN A 186 8.21 -18.67 -11.08
N LEU A 187 7.93 -18.01 -9.95
CA LEU A 187 7.12 -18.58 -8.87
C LEU A 187 5.66 -18.81 -9.31
N LEU A 188 5.13 -17.92 -10.13
CA LEU A 188 3.76 -17.97 -10.66
C LEU A 188 3.64 -18.68 -12.01
N GLN A 189 4.73 -19.30 -12.49
CA GLN A 189 4.78 -20.06 -13.75
C GLN A 189 4.32 -19.26 -14.98
N THR A 190 4.70 -17.97 -15.03
CA THR A 190 4.41 -17.06 -16.15
C THR A 190 5.70 -16.42 -16.68
N SER A 191 5.59 -15.56 -17.70
CA SER A 191 6.70 -14.75 -18.21
C SER A 191 6.57 -13.31 -17.72
N ALA A 192 7.70 -12.70 -17.34
CA ALA A 192 7.74 -11.28 -17.00
C ALA A 192 7.85 -10.43 -18.28
N LEU A 193 7.09 -9.34 -18.36
CA LEU A 193 7.32 -8.28 -19.34
C LEU A 193 8.38 -7.31 -18.77
N THR A 194 9.51 -7.18 -19.46
CA THR A 194 10.62 -6.32 -19.03
C THR A 194 11.23 -5.54 -20.19
N GLY A 195 11.91 -4.42 -19.91
CA GLY A 195 12.54 -3.60 -20.94
C GLY A 195 11.56 -3.23 -22.04
N ASN A 196 11.96 -3.35 -23.30
CA ASN A 196 11.14 -2.95 -24.46
C ASN A 196 9.83 -3.74 -24.64
N GLN A 197 9.64 -4.87 -23.94
CA GLN A 197 8.41 -5.68 -24.03
C GLN A 197 7.30 -5.17 -23.14
N ALA A 198 7.63 -4.36 -22.11
CA ALA A 198 6.68 -3.84 -21.15
C ALA A 198 6.00 -2.55 -21.64
N THR A 199 5.47 -2.58 -22.87
CA THR A 199 4.75 -1.44 -23.46
C THR A 199 3.38 -1.26 -22.84
N GLU A 200 2.85 -0.04 -22.90
CA GLU A 200 1.52 0.26 -22.37
C GLU A 200 0.43 -0.63 -22.99
N THR A 201 0.47 -0.77 -24.31
CA THR A 201 -0.44 -1.64 -25.07
C THR A 201 -0.36 -3.11 -24.62
N ALA A 202 0.85 -3.66 -24.47
CA ALA A 202 1.03 -5.06 -24.07
C ALA A 202 0.51 -5.31 -22.65
N VAL A 203 0.74 -4.37 -21.73
CA VAL A 203 0.26 -4.42 -20.35
C VAL A 203 -1.26 -4.33 -20.30
N LYS A 204 -1.89 -3.34 -20.95
CA LYS A 204 -3.36 -3.17 -20.97
C LYS A 204 -4.07 -4.40 -21.52
N GLN A 205 -3.53 -5.00 -22.57
CA GLN A 205 -4.11 -6.21 -23.17
C GLN A 205 -4.16 -7.38 -22.17
N GLN A 206 -3.09 -7.58 -21.39
CA GLN A 206 -3.01 -8.68 -20.41
C GLN A 206 -3.75 -8.37 -19.11
N MET A 207 -3.88 -7.10 -18.71
CA MET A 207 -4.59 -6.70 -17.50
C MET A 207 -6.06 -7.16 -17.48
N ASN A 208 -6.74 -7.16 -18.64
CA ASN A 208 -8.17 -7.49 -18.70
C ASN A 208 -8.48 -8.95 -18.32
N SER A 209 -7.60 -9.91 -18.63
CA SER A 209 -7.79 -11.35 -18.34
C SER A 209 -7.01 -11.84 -17.13
N ALA A 210 -6.10 -11.02 -16.60
CA ALA A 210 -5.26 -11.38 -15.47
C ALA A 210 -6.07 -11.53 -14.17
N ARG A 211 -5.86 -12.65 -13.48
CA ARG A 211 -6.26 -12.86 -12.09
C ARG A 211 -5.34 -12.11 -11.13
N ILE A 212 -4.03 -12.14 -11.41
CA ILE A 212 -3.00 -11.45 -10.62
C ILE A 212 -2.24 -10.52 -11.55
N ILE A 213 -2.09 -9.27 -11.13
CA ILE A 213 -1.28 -8.27 -11.82
C ILE A 213 -0.21 -7.78 -10.84
N HIS A 214 1.07 -7.95 -11.18
CA HIS A 214 2.19 -7.47 -10.40
C HIS A 214 3.01 -6.48 -11.23
N LEU A 215 3.09 -5.23 -10.77
CA LEU A 215 3.73 -4.13 -11.47
C LEU A 215 4.88 -3.57 -10.62
N ALA A 216 6.11 -3.92 -10.99
CA ALA A 216 7.36 -3.42 -10.40
C ALA A 216 7.98 -2.36 -11.34
N THR A 217 7.53 -1.11 -11.22
CA THR A 217 7.99 0.01 -12.07
C THR A 217 7.80 1.35 -11.32
N HIS A 218 8.04 2.51 -11.95
CA HIS A 218 7.73 3.79 -11.31
C HIS A 218 6.23 4.07 -11.28
N GLY A 219 5.75 4.50 -10.12
CA GLY A 219 4.48 5.21 -9.98
C GLY A 219 4.71 6.71 -10.07
N LEU A 220 3.81 7.38 -10.76
CA LEU A 220 3.78 8.85 -10.87
C LEU A 220 2.55 9.38 -10.16
N LEU A 221 2.61 10.64 -9.75
CA LEU A 221 1.62 11.28 -8.89
C LEU A 221 0.93 12.49 -9.55
N ASP A 222 1.49 12.95 -10.67
CA ASP A 222 0.94 14.08 -11.42
C ASP A 222 -0.34 13.67 -12.17
N ASP A 223 -1.16 14.66 -12.52
CA ASP A 223 -2.26 14.45 -13.46
C ASP A 223 -1.72 14.53 -14.90
N PHE A 224 -1.97 13.47 -15.66
CA PHE A 224 -1.53 13.31 -17.05
C PHE A 224 -2.66 13.59 -18.05
N GLY A 225 -3.61 14.46 -17.69
CA GLY A 225 -4.64 14.99 -18.58
C GLY A 225 -6.00 14.31 -18.48
N TYR A 226 -6.23 13.52 -17.43
CA TYR A 226 -7.47 12.76 -17.24
C TYR A 226 -8.28 13.21 -16.01
N GLY A 227 -7.81 14.20 -15.25
CA GLY A 227 -8.51 14.69 -14.06
C GLY A 227 -8.39 13.75 -12.85
N ILE A 228 -7.69 12.61 -13.01
CA ILE A 228 -7.35 11.68 -11.93
C ILE A 228 -5.82 11.60 -11.88
N PRO A 229 -5.19 12.08 -10.78
CA PRO A 229 -3.74 12.06 -10.66
C PRO A 229 -3.19 10.64 -10.58
N GLY A 230 -2.07 10.42 -11.23
CA GLY A 230 -1.26 9.23 -11.15
C GLY A 230 -1.13 8.47 -12.47
N ALA A 231 0.01 7.81 -12.64
CA ALA A 231 0.28 6.95 -13.79
C ALA A 231 1.30 5.87 -13.45
N ILE A 232 1.31 4.80 -14.23
CA ILE A 232 2.29 3.71 -14.16
C ILE A 232 3.23 3.86 -15.36
N ALA A 233 4.53 4.02 -15.08
CA ALA A 233 5.53 4.17 -16.13
C ALA A 233 5.83 2.83 -16.80
N LEU A 234 5.68 2.79 -18.12
CA LEU A 234 5.84 1.66 -19.01
C LEU A 234 6.71 2.07 -20.20
N THR A 235 7.00 1.12 -21.09
CA THR A 235 7.80 1.43 -22.28
C THR A 235 7.00 2.26 -23.28
N PRO A 236 7.47 3.47 -23.63
CA PRO A 236 6.85 4.28 -24.65
C PRO A 236 7.02 3.63 -26.02
N THR A 237 6.00 3.78 -26.86
CA THR A 237 6.06 3.37 -28.26
C THR A 237 6.05 4.58 -29.19
N VAL A 238 5.90 4.35 -30.49
CA VAL A 238 5.65 5.45 -31.45
C VAL A 238 4.21 5.96 -31.36
N GLU A 239 3.31 5.19 -30.73
CA GLU A 239 1.88 5.46 -30.65
C GLU A 239 1.44 5.97 -29.27
N ASP A 240 2.24 5.73 -28.23
CA ASP A 240 1.95 6.10 -26.84
C ASP A 240 3.18 6.68 -26.12
N ASP A 241 2.93 7.41 -25.02
CA ASP A 241 3.95 8.05 -24.20
C ASP A 241 4.53 7.13 -23.10
N GLY A 242 4.06 5.88 -23.03
CA GLY A 242 4.45 4.90 -22.04
C GLY A 242 3.90 5.19 -20.65
N LEU A 243 2.82 5.97 -20.50
CA LEU A 243 2.23 6.31 -19.22
C LEU A 243 0.79 5.77 -19.13
N LEU A 244 0.61 4.63 -18.47
CA LEU A 244 -0.73 4.13 -18.16
C LEU A 244 -1.35 4.99 -17.05
N ALA A 245 -2.20 5.95 -17.41
CA ALA A 245 -2.77 6.91 -16.48
C ALA A 245 -3.87 6.30 -15.61
N ALA A 246 -4.03 6.84 -14.39
CA ALA A 246 -5.08 6.43 -13.46
C ALA A 246 -6.48 6.63 -14.07
N GLY A 247 -6.69 7.67 -14.87
CA GLY A 247 -7.94 7.89 -15.59
C GLY A 247 -8.25 6.81 -16.62
N GLU A 248 -7.23 6.27 -17.29
CA GLU A 248 -7.43 5.16 -18.22
C GLU A 248 -7.78 3.87 -17.48
N ILE A 249 -7.08 3.59 -16.37
CA ILE A 249 -7.38 2.45 -15.51
C ILE A 249 -8.81 2.52 -14.99
N PHE A 250 -9.28 3.71 -14.61
CA PHE A 250 -10.64 3.92 -14.08
C PHE A 250 -11.74 3.43 -15.04
N GLU A 251 -11.53 3.57 -16.35
CA GLU A 251 -12.46 3.14 -17.38
C GLU A 251 -12.33 1.65 -17.76
N MET A 252 -11.33 0.95 -17.21
CA MET A 252 -11.13 -0.48 -17.47
C MET A 252 -12.14 -1.36 -16.73
N LYS A 253 -12.24 -2.61 -17.17
CA LYS A 253 -12.98 -3.68 -16.48
C LYS A 253 -12.04 -4.83 -16.23
N LEU A 254 -11.39 -4.79 -15.07
CA LEU A 254 -10.40 -5.76 -14.64
C LEU A 254 -11.09 -6.96 -13.96
N SER A 255 -10.54 -8.14 -14.22
CA SER A 255 -11.01 -9.39 -13.62
C SER A 255 -10.06 -9.93 -12.54
N ALA A 256 -9.13 -9.08 -12.10
CA ALA A 256 -8.07 -9.44 -11.16
C ALA A 256 -8.60 -9.55 -9.72
N GLU A 257 -8.09 -10.51 -8.96
CA GLU A 257 -8.32 -10.57 -7.51
C GLU A 257 -7.28 -9.80 -6.70
N LEU A 258 -6.13 -9.51 -7.32
CA LEU A 258 -5.03 -8.82 -6.70
C LEU A 258 -4.25 -8.03 -7.74
N VAL A 259 -4.05 -6.75 -7.44
CA VAL A 259 -3.04 -5.93 -8.09
C VAL A 259 -1.97 -5.55 -7.07
N VAL A 260 -0.71 -5.82 -7.40
CA VAL A 260 0.45 -5.40 -6.60
C VAL A 260 1.15 -4.28 -7.34
N LEU A 261 1.13 -3.09 -6.74
CA LEU A 261 1.90 -1.93 -7.17
C LEU A 261 3.20 -1.89 -6.35
N SER A 262 4.21 -2.65 -6.80
CA SER A 262 5.56 -2.65 -6.25
C SER A 262 6.36 -1.48 -6.84
N ALA A 263 5.75 -0.29 -6.75
CA ALA A 263 6.16 0.87 -7.49
C ALA A 263 6.50 2.02 -6.55
N CYS A 264 7.70 2.56 -6.71
CA CYS A 264 8.21 3.66 -5.93
C CYS A 264 7.23 4.85 -6.00
N ASP A 265 6.67 5.25 -4.86
CA ASP A 265 5.77 6.40 -4.67
C ASP A 265 4.30 6.25 -5.12
N THR A 266 3.74 5.04 -5.32
CA THR A 266 2.30 4.88 -5.67
C THR A 266 1.30 5.30 -4.59
N GLY A 267 1.77 5.61 -3.38
CA GLY A 267 0.96 5.97 -2.21
C GLY A 267 0.93 7.46 -1.84
N LYS A 268 1.37 8.39 -2.69
CA LYS A 268 1.39 9.85 -2.38
C LYS A 268 0.55 10.69 -3.35
N GLY A 269 -0.72 10.35 -3.52
CA GLY A 269 -1.67 11.29 -4.14
C GLY A 269 -1.88 12.54 -3.29
N GLU A 270 -2.47 13.60 -3.87
CA GLU A 270 -2.96 14.75 -3.12
C GLU A 270 -3.90 14.25 -2.01
N ILE A 271 -3.54 14.53 -0.75
CA ILE A 271 -4.31 14.08 0.42
C ILE A 271 -5.55 14.98 0.51
N THR A 272 -6.62 14.59 -0.17
CA THR A 272 -7.97 15.12 0.11
C THR A 272 -8.59 14.32 1.25
N GLY A 273 -9.70 14.81 1.82
CA GLY A 273 -10.37 14.27 3.01
C GLY A 273 -10.62 12.76 3.02
N ASP A 274 -10.62 12.12 1.84
CA ASP A 274 -11.01 10.73 1.60
C ASP A 274 -9.86 9.79 1.18
N GLY A 275 -8.58 10.22 1.24
CA GLY A 275 -7.41 9.31 1.15
C GLY A 275 -6.62 9.28 -0.16
N VAL A 276 -5.65 8.35 -0.21
CA VAL A 276 -4.54 8.19 -1.18
C VAL A 276 -5.04 7.72 -2.57
N ILE A 277 -5.84 8.55 -3.23
CA ILE A 277 -6.91 8.10 -4.12
C ILE A 277 -6.50 7.69 -5.56
N GLY A 278 -5.54 8.32 -6.24
CA GLY A 278 -5.39 8.18 -7.71
C GLY A 278 -5.44 6.75 -8.29
N LEU A 279 -4.31 6.03 -8.24
CA LEU A 279 -4.19 4.70 -8.85
C LEU A 279 -5.00 3.61 -8.13
N SER A 280 -5.01 3.63 -6.79
CA SER A 280 -5.71 2.63 -5.98
C SER A 280 -7.23 2.71 -6.19
N ARG A 281 -7.82 3.92 -6.20
CA ARG A 281 -9.25 4.12 -6.48
C ARG A 281 -9.59 3.75 -7.91
N SER A 282 -8.73 4.09 -8.88
CA SER A 282 -8.96 3.70 -10.27
C SER A 282 -8.98 2.18 -10.44
N LEU A 283 -8.05 1.46 -9.80
CA LEU A 283 -8.04 0.00 -9.82
C LEU A 283 -9.28 -0.60 -9.14
N MET A 284 -9.69 -0.06 -7.99
CA MET A 284 -10.92 -0.50 -7.31
C MET A 284 -12.17 -0.26 -8.16
N ALA A 285 -12.27 0.92 -8.77
CA ALA A 285 -13.35 1.29 -9.69
C ALA A 285 -13.38 0.37 -10.91
N ALA A 286 -12.20 -0.03 -11.39
CA ALA A 286 -12.04 -0.99 -12.48
C ALA A 286 -12.40 -2.44 -12.10
N GLY A 287 -12.72 -2.73 -10.83
CA GLY A 287 -13.16 -4.05 -10.39
C GLY A 287 -12.13 -4.88 -9.63
N VAL A 288 -11.05 -4.26 -9.13
CA VAL A 288 -10.03 -4.97 -8.33
C VAL A 288 -10.40 -4.90 -6.84
N PRO A 289 -10.64 -6.05 -6.17
CA PRO A 289 -11.08 -6.06 -4.78
C PRO A 289 -9.92 -5.91 -3.78
N LYS A 290 -8.69 -6.25 -4.16
CA LYS A 290 -7.51 -6.17 -3.27
C LYS A 290 -6.33 -5.57 -3.99
N ILE A 291 -5.67 -4.61 -3.34
CA ILE A 291 -4.51 -3.93 -3.93
C ILE A 291 -3.39 -3.87 -2.90
N ILE A 292 -2.19 -4.35 -3.23
CA ILE A 292 -1.00 -4.09 -2.42
C ILE A 292 -0.29 -2.88 -3.00
N VAL A 293 -0.04 -1.88 -2.17
CA VAL A 293 0.72 -0.68 -2.56
C VAL A 293 1.87 -0.43 -1.61
N SER A 294 2.92 0.24 -2.09
CA SER A 294 3.97 0.78 -1.22
C SER A 294 3.65 2.22 -0.79
N LEU A 295 3.85 2.52 0.49
CA LEU A 295 3.77 3.87 1.06
C LEU A 295 4.98 4.73 0.70
N TRP A 296 6.12 4.10 0.36
CA TRP A 296 7.37 4.74 -0.06
C TRP A 296 8.24 3.80 -0.87
N SER A 297 9.29 4.36 -1.48
CA SER A 297 10.35 3.58 -2.14
C SER A 297 11.19 2.81 -1.12
N VAL A 298 11.11 1.49 -1.20
CA VAL A 298 11.91 0.54 -0.43
C VAL A 298 13.17 0.18 -1.24
N PRO A 299 14.32 -0.12 -0.59
CA PRO A 299 15.48 -0.60 -1.33
C PRO A 299 15.20 -1.88 -2.13
N ASP A 300 15.85 -2.01 -3.27
CA ASP A 300 15.59 -3.08 -4.25
C ASP A 300 15.66 -4.50 -3.66
N THR A 301 16.72 -4.83 -2.92
CA THR A 301 16.93 -6.18 -2.38
C THR A 301 15.87 -6.59 -1.35
N PRO A 302 15.61 -5.81 -0.27
CA PRO A 302 14.52 -6.11 0.66
C PRO A 302 13.15 -6.22 -0.01
N THR A 303 12.88 -5.40 -1.03
CA THR A 303 11.60 -5.43 -1.75
C THR A 303 11.39 -6.75 -2.49
N ALA A 304 12.39 -7.16 -3.27
CA ALA A 304 12.34 -8.39 -4.04
C ALA A 304 12.16 -9.62 -3.13
N GLU A 305 12.84 -9.63 -1.98
CA GLU A 305 12.69 -10.70 -0.99
C GLU A 305 11.31 -10.69 -0.34
N LEU A 306 10.82 -9.53 0.10
CA LEU A 306 9.49 -9.41 0.70
C LEU A 306 8.40 -9.86 -0.26
N MET A 307 8.44 -9.44 -1.53
CA MET A 307 7.42 -9.84 -2.51
C MET A 307 7.50 -11.32 -2.85
N LYS A 308 8.70 -11.90 -2.93
CA LYS A 308 8.87 -13.34 -3.08
C LYS A 308 8.27 -14.10 -1.89
N GLU A 309 8.56 -13.67 -0.66
CA GLU A 309 7.99 -14.25 0.54
C GLU A 309 6.46 -14.11 0.58
N PHE A 310 5.92 -12.96 0.16
CA PHE A 310 4.47 -12.75 0.08
C PHE A 310 3.81 -13.80 -0.82
N TYR A 311 4.31 -14.01 -2.04
CA TYR A 311 3.72 -14.99 -2.95
C TYR A 311 3.92 -16.43 -2.48
N LEU A 312 5.07 -16.77 -1.88
CA LEU A 312 5.30 -18.09 -1.29
C LEU A 312 4.30 -18.37 -0.16
N ASN A 313 4.12 -17.42 0.75
CA ASN A 313 3.16 -17.55 1.85
C ASN A 313 1.72 -17.56 1.34
N TRP A 314 1.39 -16.81 0.29
CA TRP A 314 0.04 -16.81 -0.30
C TRP A 314 -0.27 -18.10 -1.09
N GLN A 315 0.73 -18.84 -1.57
CA GLN A 315 0.50 -20.19 -2.09
C GLN A 315 0.16 -21.20 -0.99
N LEU A 316 0.56 -20.93 0.25
CA LEU A 316 0.34 -21.81 1.41
C LEU A 316 -0.89 -21.40 2.25
N SER A 317 -1.20 -20.11 2.32
CA SER A 317 -2.36 -19.55 3.01
C SER A 317 -3.40 -19.04 2.02
N VAL A 318 -4.69 -19.22 2.34
CA VAL A 318 -5.77 -18.62 1.54
C VAL A 318 -5.90 -17.09 1.76
N ASP A 319 -5.25 -16.54 2.77
CA ASP A 319 -5.39 -15.14 3.19
C ASP A 319 -4.19 -14.27 2.78
N LYS A 320 -4.46 -13.29 1.91
CA LYS A 320 -3.46 -12.32 1.41
C LYS A 320 -2.88 -11.43 2.52
N ALA A 321 -3.66 -11.07 3.54
CA ALA A 321 -3.20 -10.23 4.63
C ALA A 321 -2.24 -10.98 5.54
N GLN A 322 -2.55 -12.24 5.86
CA GLN A 322 -1.66 -13.12 6.62
C GLN A 322 -0.37 -13.41 5.84
N ALA A 323 -0.48 -13.64 4.53
CA ALA A 323 0.69 -13.83 3.67
C ALA A 323 1.61 -12.58 3.66
N LEU A 324 1.04 -11.38 3.57
CA LEU A 324 1.80 -10.13 3.63
C LEU A 324 2.44 -9.90 5.00
N ARG A 325 1.70 -10.18 6.08
CA ARG A 325 2.25 -10.16 7.44
C ARG A 325 3.45 -11.10 7.56
N GLN A 326 3.32 -12.35 7.14
CA GLN A 326 4.41 -13.32 7.25
C GLN A 326 5.62 -12.90 6.42
N ALA A 327 5.40 -12.33 5.23
CA ALA A 327 6.47 -11.75 4.43
C ALA A 327 7.22 -10.64 5.18
N MET A 328 6.50 -9.69 5.79
CA MET A 328 7.13 -8.63 6.62
C MET A 328 7.91 -9.21 7.80
N LEU A 329 7.36 -10.21 8.49
CA LEU A 329 8.01 -10.88 9.63
C LEU A 329 9.27 -11.66 9.22
N THR A 330 9.29 -12.25 8.02
CA THR A 330 10.48 -12.89 7.48
C THR A 330 11.52 -11.85 7.08
N THR A 331 11.13 -10.81 6.34
CA THR A 331 12.03 -9.74 5.87
C THR A 331 12.66 -8.99 7.05
N MET A 332 11.92 -8.71 8.13
CA MET A 332 12.46 -7.98 9.29
C MET A 332 13.58 -8.73 10.03
N GLN A 333 13.68 -10.06 9.89
CA GLN A 333 14.78 -10.84 10.48
C GLN A 333 16.11 -10.54 9.80
N GLN A 334 16.09 -10.31 8.48
CA GLN A 334 17.28 -9.99 7.69
C GLN A 334 17.53 -8.47 7.62
N TYR A 335 16.45 -7.69 7.55
CA TYR A 335 16.47 -6.24 7.45
C TYR A 335 15.64 -5.62 8.59
N PRO A 336 16.24 -5.40 9.78
CA PRO A 336 15.50 -4.99 10.96
C PRO A 336 14.92 -3.57 10.91
N ASN A 337 15.32 -2.75 9.92
CA ASN A 337 14.84 -1.39 9.81
C ASN A 337 13.44 -1.34 9.16
N PRO A 338 12.44 -0.69 9.78
CA PRO A 338 11.08 -0.60 9.23
C PRO A 338 10.97 -0.04 7.82
N LYS A 339 11.94 0.77 7.37
CA LYS A 339 11.95 1.26 5.98
C LYS A 339 12.02 0.14 4.94
N ASP A 340 12.53 -1.03 5.33
CA ASP A 340 12.84 -2.16 4.45
C ASP A 340 11.65 -3.15 4.33
N TRP A 341 10.71 -3.14 5.28
CA TRP A 341 9.57 -4.07 5.30
C TRP A 341 8.21 -3.42 5.60
N GLY A 342 8.17 -2.28 6.29
CA GLY A 342 6.95 -1.63 6.77
C GLY A 342 6.25 -0.73 5.76
N ALA A 343 6.67 -0.77 4.49
CA ALA A 343 6.16 0.12 3.45
C ALA A 343 4.86 -0.38 2.80
N PHE A 344 4.62 -1.69 2.80
CA PHE A 344 3.52 -2.28 2.05
C PHE A 344 2.21 -2.25 2.83
N MET A 345 1.12 -1.98 2.12
CA MET A 345 -0.23 -1.94 2.65
C MET A 345 -1.12 -2.76 1.72
N LEU A 346 -1.85 -3.72 2.28
CA LEU A 346 -2.95 -4.37 1.59
C LEU A 346 -4.21 -3.52 1.77
N ILE A 347 -4.70 -2.96 0.68
CA ILE A 347 -5.94 -2.22 0.61
C ILE A 347 -7.09 -3.17 0.26
N ASP A 348 -8.15 -3.07 1.05
CA ASP A 348 -9.42 -3.80 0.97
C ASP A 348 -10.58 -2.85 0.58
#